data_AF-A0A1N5N3G6-F1
#
_entry.id   AF-A0A1N5N3G6-F1
#
_cell.length_a   1.000
_cell.length_b   1.000
_cell.length_c   1.000
_cell.angle_alpha   90.00
_cell.angle_beta   90.00
_cell.angle_gamma   90.00
#
_symmetry.space_group_name_H-M   'P 1'
#
loop_
_entity.id
_entity.type
_entity.pdbx_description
1 polymer ?
#
loop_
_entity_poly.entity_id
_entity_poly.type
_entity_poly.pdbx_seq_one_letter_code
_entity_poly.pdbx_strand_id
1 'polypeptide(L)'
;MSDNAVMPIVRVAVLGEEKLTEVALPTQLPMRDIIPAVHRMVAPDATEATTPQRLSLAPVNGAPFSADATLDTVGVVDGDLLTLRPTPAGPAAPGIVEDIADAAVIFSESRKRPWGAEHIARVGRFGVLGLIAAATILAIVHSIRTGSSLSLAGLAVVAVAAAIGALVAHVRSARLGAELAVAALVPIAGALALAVPGSGLAPRVLLGAAGVAAWSLIYLIVARQLIAFFTATTVLSLGIAGAAGAHVLWHPSLLVVGCGLIIVALLVTVRAAQLSAFAARFPLPTIPAPGDATPSAPAMSVLKDLPRRVQLSDSHQSGFIAGASILAILGSLAVVGGAAPASPWAWYLVAAVSAGAALRARVWDSAVCKAWLLAVPFLVSTALLVIFAVEDRYTGALVALGVLALLVAAVAVVVFNPKIGEAESYSLPSRRLLGFLASGIDASLLPVIAYLTGLFSWILNR
;
A
#
# COMPACT_ATOMS: atom_id res chain seq x y z
N MET A 1 56.58 -35.46 -12.38
CA MET A 1 55.18 -35.20 -12.81
C MET A 1 54.60 -34.24 -11.81
N SER A 2 54.74 -32.94 -12.09
CA SER A 2 54.23 -31.85 -11.27
C SER A 2 52.76 -31.64 -11.60
N ASP A 3 51.88 -32.11 -10.71
CA ASP A 3 50.47 -31.75 -10.73
C ASP A 3 50.39 -30.22 -10.66
N ASN A 4 49.85 -29.63 -11.72
CA ASN A 4 49.57 -28.21 -11.77
C ASN A 4 48.38 -27.99 -10.82
N ALA A 5 48.66 -27.68 -9.55
CA ALA A 5 47.64 -27.41 -8.55
C ALA A 5 46.86 -26.16 -8.97
N VAL A 6 45.76 -26.37 -9.70
CA VAL A 6 44.83 -25.32 -10.08
C VAL A 6 44.17 -24.87 -8.78
N MET A 7 44.67 -23.77 -8.21
CA MET A 7 44.00 -23.16 -7.05
C MET A 7 42.60 -22.73 -7.48
N PRO A 8 41.54 -23.19 -6.79
CA PRO A 8 40.19 -22.72 -7.07
C PRO A 8 40.10 -21.23 -6.71
N ILE A 9 39.67 -20.44 -7.67
CA ILE A 9 39.52 -18.98 -7.57
C ILE A 9 38.05 -18.61 -7.71
N VAL A 10 37.64 -17.55 -7.03
CA VAL A 10 36.33 -16.91 -7.19
C VAL A 10 36.53 -15.44 -7.55
N ARG A 11 35.79 -14.95 -8.55
CA ARG A 11 35.76 -13.54 -8.96
C ARG A 11 34.64 -12.84 -8.21
N VAL A 12 35.01 -11.93 -7.32
CA VAL A 12 34.06 -11.15 -6.52
C VAL A 12 34.26 -9.66 -6.76
N ALA A 13 33.21 -8.88 -6.57
CA ALA A 13 33.30 -7.44 -6.52
C ALA A 13 33.42 -7.01 -5.05
N VAL A 14 34.49 -6.33 -4.68
CA VAL A 14 34.70 -5.85 -3.31
C VAL A 14 34.46 -4.34 -3.26
N LEU A 15 33.51 -3.92 -2.43
CA LEU A 15 33.19 -2.54 -2.14
C LEU A 15 33.95 -2.09 -0.88
N GLY A 16 34.87 -1.13 -1.06
CA GLY A 16 35.46 -0.34 0.03
C GLY A 16 34.62 0.88 0.39
N GLU A 17 35.20 1.85 1.09
CA GLU A 17 34.46 3.06 1.51
C GLU A 17 33.94 3.89 0.32
N GLU A 18 34.75 4.05 -0.72
CA GLU A 18 34.40 4.89 -1.88
C GLU A 18 34.52 4.17 -3.24
N LYS A 19 35.13 2.98 -3.28
CA LYS A 19 35.49 2.30 -4.53
C LYS A 19 35.03 0.85 -4.57
N LEU A 20 34.51 0.46 -5.75
CA LEU A 20 34.21 -0.93 -6.10
C LEU A 20 35.33 -1.48 -6.98
N THR A 21 35.93 -2.59 -6.57
CA THR A 21 37.03 -3.25 -7.31
C THR A 21 36.72 -4.73 -7.50
N GLU A 22 36.81 -5.23 -8.73
CA GLU A 22 36.71 -6.67 -9.01
C GLU A 22 38.05 -7.36 -8.70
N VAL A 23 38.00 -8.43 -7.92
CA VAL A 23 39.19 -9.18 -7.49
C VAL A 23 38.92 -10.68 -7.60
N ALA A 24 39.91 -11.43 -8.10
CA ALA A 24 39.90 -12.88 -8.04
C ALA A 24 40.58 -13.33 -6.74
N LEU A 25 39.86 -14.06 -5.89
CA LEU A 25 40.32 -14.53 -4.59
C LEU A 25 40.43 -16.05 -4.56
N PRO A 26 41.48 -16.63 -3.95
CA PRO A 26 41.55 -18.07 -3.71
C PRO A 26 40.45 -18.52 -2.75
N THR A 27 39.70 -19.57 -3.09
CA THR A 27 38.54 -19.99 -2.27
C THR A 27 38.91 -20.81 -1.05
N GLN A 28 40.07 -21.48 -1.09
CA GLN A 28 40.54 -22.40 -0.04
C GLN A 28 41.44 -21.74 1.01
N LEU A 29 41.88 -20.48 0.81
CA LEU A 29 42.65 -19.76 1.83
C LEU A 29 41.73 -19.16 2.90
N PRO A 30 42.19 -19.11 4.16
CA PRO A 30 41.44 -18.49 5.23
C PRO A 30 41.41 -16.97 5.04
N MET A 31 40.33 -16.34 5.50
CA MET A 31 40.09 -14.90 5.29
C MET A 31 41.25 -14.02 5.79
N ARG A 32 41.83 -14.36 6.94
CA ARG A 32 42.98 -13.66 7.54
C ARG A 32 44.17 -13.44 6.58
N ASP A 33 44.37 -14.33 5.60
CA ASP A 33 45.49 -14.27 4.67
C ASP A 33 45.16 -13.45 3.41
N ILE A 34 43.89 -13.44 3.00
CA ILE A 34 43.41 -12.70 1.81
C ILE A 34 43.08 -11.23 2.12
N ILE A 35 42.60 -10.92 3.34
CA ILE A 35 42.17 -9.56 3.72
C ILE A 35 43.26 -8.50 3.52
N PRO A 36 44.53 -8.71 3.93
CA PRO A 36 45.59 -7.70 3.72
C PRO A 36 45.86 -7.41 2.24
N ALA A 37 45.71 -8.41 1.36
CA ALA A 37 45.84 -8.22 -0.08
C ALA A 37 44.66 -7.43 -0.64
N VAL A 38 43.44 -7.79 -0.26
CA VAL A 38 42.21 -7.09 -0.67
C VAL A 38 42.21 -5.64 -0.20
N HIS A 39 42.61 -5.39 1.05
CA HIS A 39 42.69 -4.03 1.61
C HIS A 39 43.63 -3.15 0.77
N ARG A 40 44.82 -3.65 0.42
CA ARG A 40 45.77 -2.93 -0.46
C ARG A 40 45.22 -2.65 -1.86
N MET A 41 44.41 -3.55 -2.41
CA MET A 41 43.81 -3.37 -3.74
C MET A 41 42.64 -2.38 -3.75
N VAL A 42 41.87 -2.32 -2.65
CA VAL A 42 40.67 -1.49 -2.55
C VAL A 42 40.98 -0.09 -2.01
N ALA A 43 41.96 0.05 -1.12
CA ALA A 43 42.35 1.30 -0.48
C ALA A 43 43.89 1.49 -0.47
N PRO A 44 44.50 1.84 -1.62
CA PRO A 44 45.96 2.02 -1.73
C PRO A 44 46.50 3.25 -0.98
N ASP A 45 45.67 4.28 -0.78
CA ASP A 45 46.06 5.57 -0.19
C ASP A 45 45.70 5.72 1.30
N ALA A 46 45.18 4.67 1.94
CA ALA A 46 44.83 4.69 3.35
C ALA A 46 46.10 4.70 4.23
N THR A 47 46.58 5.91 4.58
CA THR A 47 47.65 6.11 5.57
C THR A 47 47.26 5.47 6.91
N GLU A 48 48.21 4.79 7.57
CA GLU A 48 48.11 4.00 8.82
C GLU A 48 47.68 4.78 10.08
N ALA A 49 46.82 5.80 9.98
CA ALA A 49 46.58 6.80 11.02
C ALA A 49 45.29 6.64 11.83
N THR A 50 44.51 5.57 11.64
CA THR A 50 43.31 5.29 12.45
C THR A 50 43.43 3.93 13.12
N THR A 51 43.15 3.89 14.42
CA THR A 51 43.14 2.70 15.31
C THR A 51 42.92 1.37 14.57
N PRO A 52 43.73 0.32 14.82
CA PRO A 52 43.71 -0.93 14.05
C PRO A 52 42.42 -1.72 14.32
N GLN A 53 41.35 -1.37 13.60
CA GLN A 53 40.13 -2.14 13.61
C GLN A 53 40.33 -3.32 12.66
N ARG A 54 40.19 -4.55 13.16
CA ARG A 54 40.30 -5.74 12.30
C ARG A 54 39.17 -5.69 11.27
N LEU A 55 39.53 -5.66 9.99
CA LEU A 55 38.59 -5.68 8.88
C LEU A 55 38.36 -7.12 8.43
N SER A 56 37.15 -7.41 7.96
CA SER A 56 36.78 -8.68 7.34
C SER A 56 35.82 -8.43 6.18
N LEU A 57 35.65 -9.42 5.30
CA LEU A 57 34.67 -9.37 4.22
C LEU A 57 33.29 -9.72 4.78
N ALA A 58 32.26 -9.07 4.28
CA ALA A 58 30.88 -9.32 4.63
C ALA A 58 30.00 -9.31 3.37
N PRO A 59 28.90 -10.09 3.32
CA PRO A 59 27.88 -9.90 2.31
C PRO A 59 27.28 -8.49 2.44
N VAL A 60 26.67 -7.97 1.37
CA VAL A 60 25.91 -6.71 1.45
C VAL A 60 24.82 -6.85 2.51
N ASN A 61 24.93 -6.08 3.60
CA ASN A 61 24.05 -6.13 4.78
C ASN A 61 24.10 -7.42 5.62
N GLY A 62 25.13 -8.24 5.45
CA GLY A 62 25.39 -9.42 6.29
C GLY A 62 26.33 -9.12 7.46
N ALA A 63 26.50 -10.12 8.33
CA ALA A 63 27.55 -10.11 9.33
C ALA A 63 28.92 -10.31 8.66
N PRO A 64 30.00 -9.69 9.17
CA PRO A 64 31.35 -9.98 8.70
C PRO A 64 31.69 -11.46 8.90
N PHE A 65 32.33 -12.04 7.89
CA PHE A 65 32.79 -13.41 7.92
C PHE A 65 33.87 -13.60 8.99
N SER A 66 33.91 -14.79 9.55
CA SER A 66 34.97 -15.17 10.49
C SER A 66 36.32 -15.13 9.78
N ALA A 67 37.34 -14.62 10.47
CA ALA A 67 38.72 -14.56 9.96
C ALA A 67 39.31 -15.94 9.61
N ASP A 68 38.70 -17.00 10.15
CA ASP A 68 39.18 -18.39 10.06
C ASP A 68 38.39 -19.21 9.04
N ALA A 69 37.30 -18.65 8.52
CA ALA A 69 36.55 -19.27 7.46
C ALA A 69 37.27 -19.07 6.11
N THR A 70 36.95 -19.94 5.15
CA THR A 70 37.38 -19.81 3.76
C THR A 70 36.18 -19.36 2.92
N LEU A 71 36.40 -18.84 1.72
CA LEU A 71 35.29 -18.39 0.88
C LEU A 71 34.38 -19.56 0.45
N ASP A 72 34.95 -20.76 0.33
CA ASP A 72 34.22 -21.99 0.00
C ASP A 72 33.29 -22.44 1.15
N THR A 73 33.76 -22.39 2.40
CA THR A 73 32.93 -22.79 3.56
C THR A 73 31.80 -21.83 3.84
N VAL A 74 31.96 -20.56 3.47
CA VAL A 74 30.94 -19.53 3.57
C VAL A 74 29.99 -19.54 2.36
N GLY A 75 30.37 -20.21 1.27
CA GLY A 75 29.55 -20.38 0.07
C GLY A 75 29.51 -19.17 -0.84
N VAL A 76 30.62 -18.43 -0.96
CA VAL A 76 30.74 -17.29 -1.88
C VAL A 76 30.87 -17.79 -3.32
N VAL A 77 30.08 -17.23 -4.22
CA VAL A 77 30.01 -17.61 -5.64
C VAL A 77 30.61 -16.52 -6.53
N ASP A 78 31.03 -16.91 -7.74
CA ASP A 78 31.46 -15.96 -8.78
C ASP A 78 30.39 -14.90 -9.04
N GLY A 79 30.79 -13.63 -8.96
CA GLY A 79 29.93 -12.47 -9.13
C GLY A 79 29.38 -11.87 -7.84
N ASP A 80 29.64 -12.48 -6.67
CA ASP A 80 29.18 -11.95 -5.40
C ASP A 80 29.79 -10.56 -5.09
N LEU A 81 28.94 -9.69 -4.54
CA LEU A 81 29.33 -8.37 -4.04
C LEU A 81 29.62 -8.46 -2.54
N LEU A 82 30.88 -8.25 -2.17
CA LEU A 82 31.35 -8.25 -0.79
C LEU A 82 31.71 -6.83 -0.34
N THR A 83 31.49 -6.53 0.93
CA THR A 83 31.86 -5.26 1.54
C THR A 83 32.95 -5.47 2.57
N LEU A 84 33.92 -4.55 2.62
CA LEU A 84 34.98 -4.60 3.60
C LEU A 84 34.51 -3.86 4.86
N ARG A 85 34.27 -4.59 5.96
CA ARG A 85 33.69 -4.04 7.20
C ARG A 85 34.56 -4.33 8.41
N PRO A 86 34.57 -3.45 9.42
CA PRO A 86 35.19 -3.78 10.70
C PRO A 86 34.47 -4.95 11.34
N THR A 87 35.26 -5.88 11.89
CA THR A 87 34.73 -6.96 12.74
C THR A 87 34.10 -6.31 13.97
N PRO A 88 32.85 -6.64 14.33
CA PRO A 88 32.22 -6.07 15.51
C PRO A 88 33.07 -6.38 16.73
N ALA A 89 33.50 -5.33 17.44
CA ALA A 89 34.01 -5.49 18.79
C ALA A 89 32.87 -6.11 19.62
N GLY A 90 33.19 -7.09 20.47
CA GLY A 90 32.22 -7.64 21.41
C GLY A 90 31.55 -6.52 22.23
N PRO A 91 30.40 -6.80 22.86
CA PRO A 91 29.71 -5.79 23.66
C PRO A 91 30.69 -5.18 24.66
N ALA A 92 30.73 -3.84 24.72
CA ALA A 92 31.52 -3.16 25.74
C ALA A 92 31.09 -3.67 27.11
N ALA A 93 32.05 -3.88 28.01
CA ALA A 93 31.75 -4.33 29.36
C ALA A 93 30.70 -3.39 29.97
N PRO A 94 29.56 -3.93 30.47
CA PRO A 94 28.53 -3.08 31.06
C PRO A 94 29.14 -2.32 32.23
N GLY A 95 28.86 -1.02 32.34
CA GLY A 95 29.28 -0.24 33.50
C GLY A 95 28.68 -0.84 34.76
N ILE A 96 29.53 -1.15 35.74
CA ILE A 96 29.09 -1.64 37.05
C ILE A 96 28.59 -0.43 37.83
N VAL A 97 27.31 -0.43 38.19
CA VAL A 97 26.73 0.62 39.05
C VAL A 97 26.67 0.07 40.47
N GLU A 98 27.27 0.82 41.41
CA GLU A 98 27.39 0.39 42.81
C GLU A 98 26.10 0.60 43.61
N ASP A 99 25.27 1.57 43.21
CA ASP A 99 23.99 1.90 43.87
C ASP A 99 22.79 1.59 42.96
N ILE A 100 21.81 0.86 43.50
CA ILE A 100 20.55 0.52 42.83
C ILE A 100 19.72 1.79 42.57
N ALA A 101 19.79 2.80 43.43
CA ALA A 101 19.11 4.08 43.22
C ALA A 101 19.68 4.83 42.02
N ASP A 102 21.01 4.90 41.91
CA ASP A 102 21.68 5.50 40.75
C ASP A 102 21.44 4.68 39.48
N ALA A 103 21.46 3.36 39.57
CA ALA A 103 21.12 2.49 38.44
C ALA A 103 19.68 2.75 37.98
N ALA A 104 18.73 2.87 38.91
CA ALA A 104 17.34 3.17 38.58
C ALA A 104 17.20 4.54 37.90
N VAL A 105 17.97 5.55 38.30
CA VAL A 105 17.96 6.89 37.69
C VAL A 105 18.65 6.91 36.31
N ILE A 106 19.82 6.28 36.18
CA ILE A 106 20.61 6.23 34.94
C ILE A 106 19.91 5.40 33.87
N PHE A 107 19.31 4.27 34.25
CA PHE A 107 18.58 3.38 33.34
C PHE A 107 17.10 3.75 33.20
N SER A 108 16.62 4.81 33.87
CA SER A 108 15.24 5.28 33.73
C SER A 108 14.97 5.77 32.31
N GLU A 109 14.24 4.96 31.52
CA GLU A 109 13.79 5.38 30.19
C GLU A 109 12.83 6.57 30.22
N SER A 110 12.04 6.73 31.29
CA SER A 110 11.09 7.83 31.42
C SER A 110 11.80 9.18 31.52
N ARG A 111 12.99 9.23 32.13
CA ARG A 111 13.83 10.43 32.20
C ARG A 111 14.55 10.74 30.89
N LYS A 112 14.70 9.76 29.98
CA LYS A 112 15.21 9.99 28.61
C LYS A 112 14.18 10.70 27.71
N ARG A 113 12.90 10.77 28.12
CA ARG A 113 11.81 11.41 27.37
C ARG A 113 11.04 12.40 28.27
N PRO A 114 11.68 13.48 28.73
CA PRO A 114 11.01 14.47 29.58
C PRO A 114 9.83 15.12 28.82
N TRP A 115 8.81 15.52 29.58
CA TRP A 115 7.71 16.30 29.01
C TRP A 115 8.26 17.61 28.44
N GLY A 116 7.94 17.87 27.18
CA GLY A 116 8.53 18.97 26.43
C GLY A 116 7.59 19.49 25.37
N ALA A 117 8.05 20.49 24.60
CA ALA A 117 7.25 21.16 23.59
C ALA A 117 6.63 20.20 22.57
N GLU A 118 7.31 19.10 22.22
CA GLU A 118 6.78 18.08 21.29
C GLU A 118 5.52 17.38 21.83
N HIS A 119 5.47 17.13 23.14
CA HIS A 119 4.32 16.51 23.78
C HIS A 119 3.12 17.46 23.81
N ILE A 120 3.35 18.74 24.11
CA ILE A 120 2.34 19.80 24.07
C ILE A 120 1.81 19.96 22.64
N ALA A 121 2.69 20.00 21.64
CA ALA A 121 2.31 20.07 20.23
C ALA A 121 1.49 18.86 19.80
N ARG A 122 1.83 17.66 20.29
CA ARG A 122 1.07 16.43 20.04
C ARG A 122 -0.34 16.49 20.65
N VAL A 123 -0.46 16.92 21.90
CA VAL A 123 -1.76 17.12 22.56
C VAL A 123 -2.58 18.19 21.83
N GLY A 124 -1.97 19.32 21.45
CA GLY A 124 -2.64 20.36 20.68
C GLY A 124 -3.16 19.85 19.33
N ARG A 125 -2.36 19.05 18.60
CA ARG A 125 -2.78 18.41 17.34
C ARG A 125 -3.99 17.50 17.54
N PHE A 126 -3.94 16.59 18.51
CA PHE A 126 -5.08 15.72 18.80
C PHE A 126 -6.30 16.49 19.28
N GLY A 127 -6.11 17.58 20.04
CA GLY A 127 -7.17 18.47 20.48
C GLY A 127 -7.89 19.13 19.29
N VAL A 128 -7.14 19.65 18.31
CA VAL A 128 -7.73 20.25 17.11
C VAL A 128 -8.48 19.21 16.27
N LEU A 129 -7.90 18.03 16.05
CA LEU A 129 -8.55 16.95 15.31
C LEU A 129 -9.83 16.47 16.01
N GLY A 130 -9.77 16.30 17.33
CA GLY A 130 -10.91 15.94 18.16
C GLY A 130 -12.01 16.99 18.13
N LEU A 131 -11.66 18.28 18.14
CA LEU A 131 -12.61 19.38 18.03
C LEU A 131 -13.32 19.39 16.67
N ILE A 132 -12.57 19.21 15.56
CA ILE A 132 -13.16 19.12 14.22
C ILE A 132 -14.14 17.94 14.16
N ALA A 133 -13.73 16.77 14.66
CA ALA A 133 -14.59 15.58 14.68
C ALA A 133 -15.87 15.82 15.52
N ALA A 134 -15.74 16.34 16.73
CA ALA A 134 -16.87 16.61 17.62
C ALA A 134 -17.83 17.66 17.03
N ALA A 135 -17.29 18.76 16.49
CA ALA A 135 -18.09 19.81 15.85
C ALA A 135 -18.83 19.28 14.62
N THR A 136 -18.18 18.44 13.82
CA THR A 136 -18.78 17.80 12.64
C THR A 136 -19.91 16.86 13.04
N ILE A 137 -19.69 15.98 14.02
CA ILE A 137 -20.71 15.05 14.52
C ILE A 137 -21.91 15.84 15.08
N LEU A 138 -21.65 16.84 15.92
CA LEU A 138 -22.70 17.67 16.52
C LEU A 138 -23.52 18.38 15.44
N ALA A 139 -22.85 18.99 14.45
CA ALA A 139 -23.52 19.71 13.37
C ALA A 139 -24.37 18.78 12.49
N ILE A 140 -23.87 17.60 12.15
CA ILE A 140 -24.62 16.59 11.38
C ILE A 140 -25.85 16.12 12.17
N VAL A 141 -25.68 15.75 13.44
CA VAL A 141 -26.79 15.27 14.29
C VAL A 141 -27.84 16.37 14.48
N HIS A 142 -27.41 17.62 14.72
CA HIS A 142 -28.32 18.76 14.85
C HIS A 142 -29.06 19.02 13.53
N SER A 143 -28.38 18.94 12.39
CA SER A 143 -28.98 19.11 11.06
C SER A 143 -30.04 18.06 10.78
N ILE A 144 -29.78 16.79 11.11
CA ILE A 144 -30.72 15.69 10.90
C ILE A 144 -31.97 15.86 11.77
N ARG A 145 -31.81 16.34 13.02
CA ARG A 145 -32.94 16.49 13.96
C ARG A 145 -33.77 17.75 13.75
N THR A 146 -33.13 18.87 13.42
CA THR A 146 -33.80 20.19 13.42
C THR A 146 -34.02 20.74 12.02
N GLY A 147 -33.29 20.27 11.01
CA GLY A 147 -33.32 20.85 9.66
C GLY A 147 -32.90 22.32 9.60
N SER A 148 -32.25 22.84 10.65
CA SER A 148 -31.91 24.26 10.77
C SER A 148 -30.79 24.68 9.80
N SER A 149 -30.92 25.86 9.20
CA SER A 149 -29.87 26.49 8.39
C SER A 149 -28.61 26.79 9.21
N LEU A 150 -28.74 26.97 10.52
CA LEU A 150 -27.62 27.19 11.45
C LEU A 150 -26.66 26.00 11.48
N SER A 151 -27.16 24.76 11.50
CA SER A 151 -26.33 23.55 11.48
C SER A 151 -25.49 23.45 10.21
N LEU A 152 -26.10 23.78 9.07
CA LEU A 152 -25.44 23.74 7.78
C LEU A 152 -24.37 24.81 7.68
N ALA A 153 -24.66 26.03 8.15
CA ALA A 153 -23.68 27.10 8.23
C ALA A 153 -22.50 26.72 9.14
N GLY A 154 -22.77 26.14 10.32
CA GLY A 154 -21.75 25.65 11.22
C GLY A 154 -20.87 24.56 10.59
N LEU A 155 -21.49 23.59 9.92
CA LEU A 155 -20.76 22.51 9.24
C LEU A 155 -19.91 23.01 8.06
N ALA A 156 -20.44 23.97 7.29
CA ALA A 156 -19.70 24.63 6.21
C ALA A 156 -18.49 25.40 6.75
N VAL A 157 -18.64 26.13 7.86
CA VAL A 157 -17.53 26.83 8.52
C VAL A 157 -16.46 25.84 8.98
N VAL A 158 -16.85 24.73 9.62
CA VAL A 158 -15.90 23.69 10.05
C VAL A 158 -15.18 23.07 8.85
N ALA A 159 -15.89 22.79 7.76
CA ALA A 159 -15.32 22.23 6.53
C ALA A 159 -14.28 23.19 5.92
N VAL A 160 -14.63 24.47 5.76
CA VAL A 160 -13.75 25.49 5.19
C VAL A 160 -12.55 25.75 6.11
N ALA A 161 -12.77 25.87 7.42
CA ALA A 161 -11.71 26.06 8.40
C ALA A 161 -10.72 24.89 8.42
N ALA A 162 -11.20 23.65 8.34
CA ALA A 162 -10.36 22.46 8.27
C ALA A 162 -9.55 22.42 6.95
N ALA A 163 -10.19 22.74 5.82
CA ALA A 163 -9.54 22.78 4.51
C ALA A 163 -8.45 23.86 4.44
N ILE A 164 -8.75 25.10 4.83
CA ILE A 164 -7.78 26.20 4.87
C ILE A 164 -6.69 25.88 5.89
N GLY A 165 -7.06 25.37 7.06
CA GLY A 165 -6.14 24.95 8.11
C GLY A 165 -5.13 23.92 7.60
N ALA A 166 -5.59 22.94 6.81
CA ALA A 166 -4.72 21.94 6.19
C ALA A 166 -3.72 22.56 5.20
N LEU A 167 -4.17 23.46 4.32
CA LEU A 167 -3.31 24.12 3.33
C LEU A 167 -2.27 25.03 3.99
N VAL A 168 -2.67 25.81 5.00
CA VAL A 168 -1.77 26.71 5.73
C VAL A 168 -0.78 25.91 6.60
N ALA A 169 -1.27 24.90 7.31
CA ALA A 169 -0.43 24.05 8.16
C ALA A 169 0.60 23.26 7.37
N HIS A 170 0.28 22.86 6.13
CA HIS A 170 1.20 22.11 5.27
C HIS A 170 2.52 22.85 5.04
N VAL A 171 2.49 24.18 4.89
CA VAL A 171 3.68 25.01 4.66
C VAL A 171 4.63 24.97 5.86
N ARG A 172 4.11 24.89 7.09
CA ARG A 172 4.91 24.87 8.32
C ARG A 172 5.27 23.46 8.76
N SER A 173 4.36 22.52 8.58
CA SER A 173 4.53 21.13 8.99
C SER A 173 3.72 20.19 8.10
N ALA A 174 4.44 19.40 7.32
CA ALA A 174 3.93 18.30 6.51
C ALA A 174 2.87 17.46 7.24
N ARG A 175 3.24 16.91 8.40
CA ARG A 175 2.40 15.96 9.16
C ARG A 175 1.07 16.57 9.61
N LEU A 176 1.08 17.80 10.13
CA LEU A 176 -0.14 18.45 10.62
C LEU A 176 -1.06 18.82 9.45
N GLY A 177 -0.50 19.34 8.35
CA GLY A 177 -1.27 19.61 7.14
C GLY A 177 -1.95 18.35 6.61
N ALA A 178 -1.26 17.22 6.61
CA ALA A 178 -1.81 15.94 6.17
C ALA A 178 -2.93 15.43 7.08
N GLU A 179 -2.75 15.47 8.40
CA GLU A 179 -3.77 15.07 9.37
C GLU A 179 -5.03 15.93 9.28
N LEU A 180 -4.87 17.26 9.19
CA LEU A 180 -6.00 18.17 8.99
C LEU A 180 -6.69 17.93 7.65
N ALA A 181 -5.94 17.63 6.59
CA ALA A 181 -6.51 17.33 5.28
C ALA A 181 -7.36 16.05 5.30
N VAL A 182 -6.92 15.04 6.04
CA VAL A 182 -7.71 13.82 6.28
C VAL A 182 -8.96 14.14 7.09
N ALA A 183 -8.81 14.90 8.19
CA ALA A 183 -9.94 15.28 9.05
C ALA A 183 -10.97 16.16 8.33
N ALA A 184 -10.56 16.93 7.32
CA ALA A 184 -11.45 17.78 6.53
C ALA A 184 -12.40 17.00 5.60
N LEU A 185 -12.10 15.73 5.25
CA LEU A 185 -12.94 14.94 4.34
C LEU A 185 -14.37 14.77 4.84
N VAL A 186 -14.54 14.46 6.13
CA VAL A 186 -15.85 14.22 6.76
C VAL A 186 -16.73 15.47 6.80
N PRO A 187 -16.27 16.64 7.30
CA PRO A 187 -17.09 17.84 7.29
C PRO A 187 -17.38 18.33 5.87
N ILE A 188 -16.45 18.19 4.90
CA ILE A 188 -16.71 18.53 3.50
C ILE A 188 -17.82 17.66 2.92
N ALA A 189 -17.74 16.33 3.13
CA ALA A 189 -18.76 15.39 2.68
C ALA A 189 -20.14 15.73 3.30
N GLY A 190 -20.17 15.96 4.61
CA GLY A 190 -21.39 16.28 5.35
C GLY A 190 -22.00 17.62 4.94
N ALA A 191 -21.18 18.67 4.80
CA ALA A 191 -21.63 20.00 4.40
C ALA A 191 -22.28 19.96 3.02
N LEU A 192 -21.63 19.31 2.06
CA LEU A 192 -22.12 19.22 0.69
C LEU A 192 -23.30 18.25 0.55
N ALA A 193 -23.31 17.14 1.28
CA ALA A 193 -24.46 16.25 1.28
C ALA A 193 -25.70 16.91 1.87
N LEU A 194 -25.56 17.67 2.97
CA LEU A 194 -26.68 18.34 3.62
C LEU A 194 -27.08 19.65 2.93
N ALA A 195 -26.23 20.20 2.05
CA ALA A 195 -26.54 21.38 1.25
C ALA A 195 -27.65 21.15 0.22
N VAL A 196 -27.87 19.91 -0.21
CA VAL A 196 -28.94 19.57 -1.15
C VAL A 196 -30.28 19.45 -0.42
N PRO A 197 -31.26 20.33 -0.70
CA PRO A 197 -32.60 20.24 -0.10
C PRO A 197 -33.36 18.99 -0.56
N GLY A 198 -34.31 18.53 0.26
CA GLY A 198 -35.16 17.36 -0.05
C GLY A 198 -34.65 16.06 0.56
N SER A 199 -35.47 15.01 0.54
CA SER A 199 -35.21 13.74 1.23
C SER A 199 -34.38 12.72 0.44
N GLY A 200 -34.08 12.99 -0.83
CA GLY A 200 -33.39 12.06 -1.71
C GLY A 200 -31.95 11.79 -1.26
N LEU A 201 -31.60 10.52 -1.02
CA LEU A 201 -30.25 10.12 -0.63
C LEU A 201 -29.24 10.29 -1.78
N ALA A 202 -29.62 9.91 -3.00
CA ALA A 202 -28.68 9.87 -4.13
C ALA A 202 -28.11 11.25 -4.52
N PRO A 203 -28.90 12.34 -4.62
CA PRO A 203 -28.35 13.68 -4.87
C PRO A 203 -27.40 14.17 -3.76
N ARG A 204 -27.70 13.83 -2.50
CA ARG A 204 -26.85 14.18 -1.34
C ARG A 204 -25.52 13.44 -1.39
N VAL A 205 -25.55 12.14 -1.67
CA VAL A 205 -24.35 11.30 -1.83
C VAL A 205 -23.52 11.76 -3.03
N LEU A 206 -24.17 12.12 -4.15
CA LEU A 206 -23.49 12.66 -5.34
C LEU A 206 -22.66 13.91 -5.00
N LEU A 207 -23.27 14.92 -4.37
CA LEU A 207 -22.60 16.18 -4.07
C LEU A 207 -21.53 16.02 -2.98
N GLY A 208 -21.82 15.22 -1.94
CA GLY A 208 -20.85 14.86 -0.91
C GLY A 208 -19.62 14.16 -1.47
N ALA A 209 -19.82 13.12 -2.30
CA ALA A 209 -18.73 12.38 -2.94
C ALA A 209 -17.94 13.26 -3.93
N ALA A 210 -18.61 14.11 -4.71
CA ALA A 210 -17.93 15.06 -5.60
C ALA A 210 -17.02 16.03 -4.81
N GLY A 211 -17.47 16.51 -3.65
CA GLY A 211 -16.68 17.33 -2.75
C GLY A 211 -15.43 16.65 -2.21
N VAL A 212 -15.58 15.41 -1.74
CA VAL A 212 -14.47 14.59 -1.26
C VAL A 212 -13.47 14.33 -2.38
N ALA A 213 -13.93 14.00 -3.59
CA ALA A 213 -13.07 13.82 -4.76
C ALA A 213 -12.30 15.11 -5.10
N ALA A 214 -12.99 16.26 -5.12
CA ALA A 214 -12.37 17.54 -5.42
C ALA A 214 -11.31 17.91 -4.36
N TRP A 215 -11.63 17.77 -3.07
CA TRP A 215 -10.69 18.05 -1.99
C TRP A 215 -9.46 17.15 -2.02
N SER A 216 -9.66 15.83 -2.19
CA SER A 216 -8.56 14.89 -2.31
C SER A 216 -7.64 15.20 -3.49
N LEU A 217 -8.19 15.60 -4.63
CA LEU A 217 -7.41 16.00 -5.80
C LEU A 217 -6.65 17.31 -5.57
N ILE A 218 -7.28 18.32 -4.96
CA ILE A 218 -6.64 19.60 -4.61
C ILE A 218 -5.45 19.33 -3.69
N TYR A 219 -5.63 18.53 -2.64
CA TYR A 219 -4.55 18.25 -1.70
C TYR A 219 -3.41 17.43 -2.33
N LEU A 220 -3.71 16.47 -3.23
CA LEU A 220 -2.70 15.75 -4.01
C LEU A 220 -1.84 16.68 -4.85
N ILE A 221 -2.46 17.68 -5.50
CA ILE A 221 -1.76 18.61 -6.38
C ILE A 221 -0.86 19.56 -5.57
N VAL A 222 -1.35 20.07 -4.44
CA VAL A 222 -0.66 21.08 -3.62
C VAL A 222 0.41 20.46 -2.72
N ALA A 223 0.06 19.44 -1.95
CA ALA A 223 0.85 18.98 -0.82
C ALA A 223 1.70 17.73 -1.11
N ARG A 224 1.27 16.88 -2.05
CA ARG A 224 1.94 15.60 -2.41
C ARG A 224 2.33 14.73 -1.20
N GLN A 225 1.47 14.68 -0.19
CA GLN A 225 1.65 13.85 1.01
C GLN A 225 0.47 12.91 1.19
N LEU A 226 0.72 11.77 1.87
CA LEU A 226 -0.25 10.69 2.01
C LEU A 226 -0.89 10.32 0.66
N ILE A 227 -0.06 10.26 -0.38
CA ILE A 227 -0.52 10.15 -1.78
C ILE A 227 -1.39 8.92 -1.99
N ALA A 228 -1.02 7.78 -1.38
CA ALA A 228 -1.82 6.56 -1.43
C ALA A 228 -3.25 6.79 -0.90
N PHE A 229 -3.39 7.44 0.26
CA PHE A 229 -4.68 7.70 0.89
C PHE A 229 -5.54 8.66 0.06
N PHE A 230 -4.98 9.78 -0.41
CA PHE A 230 -5.75 10.73 -1.21
C PHE A 230 -6.07 10.21 -2.62
N THR A 231 -5.21 9.36 -3.19
CA THR A 231 -5.51 8.67 -4.45
C THR A 231 -6.66 7.67 -4.25
N ALA A 232 -6.62 6.88 -3.18
CA ALA A 232 -7.69 5.94 -2.84
C ALA A 232 -9.03 6.65 -2.63
N THR A 233 -9.05 7.71 -1.85
CA THR A 233 -10.27 8.51 -1.60
C THR A 233 -10.78 9.19 -2.88
N THR A 234 -9.90 9.66 -3.76
CA THR A 234 -10.30 10.22 -5.07
C THR A 234 -10.99 9.17 -5.93
N VAL A 235 -10.38 7.98 -6.08
CA VAL A 235 -10.94 6.86 -6.85
C VAL A 235 -12.29 6.42 -6.28
N LEU A 236 -12.34 6.21 -4.97
CA LEU A 236 -13.56 5.81 -4.26
C LEU A 236 -14.68 6.84 -4.47
N SER A 237 -14.37 8.12 -4.25
CA SER A 237 -15.36 9.19 -4.32
C SER A 237 -15.85 9.44 -5.74
N LEU A 238 -14.98 9.33 -6.75
CA LEU A 238 -15.39 9.39 -8.16
C LEU A 238 -16.28 8.21 -8.55
N GLY A 239 -15.96 6.99 -8.08
CA GLY A 239 -16.81 5.82 -8.31
C GLY A 239 -18.20 5.97 -7.67
N ILE A 240 -18.26 6.44 -6.43
CA ILE A 240 -19.53 6.70 -5.72
C ILE A 240 -20.30 7.84 -6.38
N ALA A 241 -19.64 8.93 -6.77
CA ALA A 241 -20.28 10.05 -7.46
C ALA A 241 -20.85 9.61 -8.82
N GLY A 242 -20.11 8.81 -9.59
CA GLY A 242 -20.61 8.24 -10.85
C GLY A 242 -21.83 7.34 -10.65
N ALA A 243 -21.79 6.46 -9.65
CA ALA A 243 -22.91 5.59 -9.28
C ALA A 243 -24.15 6.37 -8.83
N ALA A 244 -23.97 7.36 -7.94
CA ALA A 244 -25.04 8.22 -7.47
C ALA A 244 -25.62 9.07 -8.60
N GLY A 245 -24.78 9.61 -9.49
CA GLY A 245 -25.20 10.39 -10.66
C GLY A 245 -26.02 9.55 -11.64
N ALA A 246 -25.59 8.31 -11.90
CA ALA A 246 -26.37 7.37 -12.70
C ALA A 246 -27.74 7.07 -12.05
N HIS A 247 -27.77 6.91 -10.72
CA HIS A 247 -29.03 6.72 -9.99
C HIS A 247 -29.97 7.93 -10.08
N VAL A 248 -29.43 9.15 -9.98
CA VAL A 248 -30.23 10.39 -10.09
C VAL A 248 -30.80 10.57 -11.50
N LEU A 249 -30.03 10.24 -12.55
CA LEU A 249 -30.44 10.48 -13.93
C LEU A 249 -31.39 9.40 -14.47
N TRP A 250 -31.12 8.12 -14.18
CA TRP A 250 -31.83 7.00 -14.80
C TRP A 250 -32.57 6.09 -13.82
N HIS A 251 -32.47 6.35 -12.52
CA HIS A 251 -33.06 5.52 -11.45
C HIS A 251 -32.82 3.99 -11.59
N PRO A 252 -31.61 3.52 -12.00
CA PRO A 252 -31.30 2.09 -12.02
C PRO A 252 -31.50 1.44 -10.64
N SER A 253 -31.83 0.15 -10.66
CA SER A 253 -31.90 -0.67 -9.46
C SER A 253 -30.52 -0.75 -8.78
N LEU A 254 -30.53 -1.00 -7.46
CA LEU A 254 -29.31 -1.09 -6.66
C LEU A 254 -28.35 -2.18 -7.18
N LEU A 255 -28.89 -3.26 -7.75
CA LEU A 255 -28.11 -4.31 -8.41
C LEU A 255 -27.31 -3.76 -9.60
N VAL A 256 -27.93 -2.97 -10.47
CA VAL A 256 -27.24 -2.37 -11.63
C VAL A 256 -26.15 -1.40 -11.17
N VAL A 257 -26.42 -0.62 -10.12
CA VAL A 257 -25.42 0.27 -9.51
C VAL A 257 -24.25 -0.53 -8.94
N GLY A 258 -24.51 -1.61 -8.21
CA GLY A 258 -23.48 -2.49 -7.65
C GLY A 258 -22.63 -3.18 -8.73
N CYS A 259 -23.26 -3.67 -9.79
CA CYS A 259 -22.58 -4.19 -10.97
C CYS A 259 -21.68 -3.14 -11.64
N GLY A 260 -22.16 -1.89 -11.78
CA GLY A 260 -21.37 -0.79 -12.32
C GLY A 260 -20.14 -0.48 -11.45
N LEU A 261 -20.29 -0.45 -10.12
CA LEU A 261 -19.19 -0.25 -9.19
C LEU A 261 -18.14 -1.37 -9.29
N ILE A 262 -18.58 -2.63 -9.42
CA ILE A 262 -17.68 -3.78 -9.63
C ILE A 262 -16.90 -3.63 -10.95
N ILE A 263 -17.55 -3.21 -12.05
CA ILE A 263 -16.87 -2.97 -13.33
C ILE A 263 -15.81 -1.87 -13.18
N VAL A 264 -16.16 -0.75 -12.54
CA VAL A 264 -15.20 0.35 -12.33
C VAL A 264 -14.03 -0.12 -11.46
N ALA A 265 -14.30 -0.83 -10.37
CA ALA A 265 -13.26 -1.41 -9.51
C ALA A 265 -12.34 -2.36 -10.29
N LEU A 266 -12.92 -3.23 -11.11
CA LEU A 266 -12.20 -4.17 -11.98
C LEU A 266 -11.29 -3.44 -12.96
N LEU A 267 -11.81 -2.43 -13.66
CA LEU A 267 -11.05 -1.63 -14.63
C LEU A 267 -9.91 -0.86 -13.97
N VAL A 268 -10.16 -0.21 -12.82
CA VAL A 268 -9.13 0.52 -12.07
C VAL A 268 -8.05 -0.45 -11.58
N THR A 269 -8.42 -1.63 -11.07
CA THR A 269 -7.46 -2.63 -10.60
C THR A 269 -6.56 -3.13 -11.74
N VAL A 270 -7.14 -3.45 -12.90
CA VAL A 270 -6.39 -3.96 -14.08
C VAL A 270 -5.50 -2.87 -14.69
N ARG A 271 -5.95 -1.60 -14.67
CA ARG A 271 -5.21 -0.46 -15.22
C ARG A 271 -4.38 0.30 -14.17
N ALA A 272 -4.29 -0.19 -12.93
CA ALA A 272 -3.64 0.52 -11.83
C ALA A 272 -2.17 0.86 -12.13
N ALA A 273 -1.42 -0.04 -12.75
CA ALA A 273 -0.02 0.21 -13.11
C ALA A 273 0.13 1.37 -14.11
N GLN A 274 -0.72 1.40 -15.14
CA GLN A 274 -0.72 2.45 -16.17
C GLN A 274 -1.18 3.79 -15.59
N LEU A 275 -2.24 3.78 -14.77
CA LEU A 275 -2.74 4.97 -14.08
C LEU A 275 -1.68 5.55 -13.12
N SER A 276 -0.92 4.70 -12.43
CA SER A 276 0.14 5.12 -11.51
C SER A 276 1.31 5.74 -12.25
N ALA A 277 1.75 5.13 -13.35
CA ALA A 277 2.79 5.68 -14.22
C ALA A 277 2.40 7.06 -14.80
N PHE A 278 1.14 7.21 -15.20
CA PHE A 278 0.59 8.48 -15.67
C PHE A 278 0.52 9.53 -14.55
N ALA A 279 -0.01 9.16 -13.38
CA ALA A 279 -0.12 10.05 -12.22
C ALA A 279 1.26 10.52 -11.71
N ALA A 280 2.26 9.65 -11.74
CA ALA A 280 3.65 9.96 -11.39
C ALA A 280 4.42 10.68 -12.50
N ARG A 281 3.80 10.89 -13.67
CA ARG A 281 4.39 11.56 -14.84
C ARG A 281 5.70 10.90 -15.29
N PHE A 282 5.70 9.59 -15.49
CA PHE A 282 6.89 8.93 -16.06
C PHE A 282 7.23 9.47 -17.45
N PRO A 283 8.53 9.54 -17.80
CA PRO A 283 8.93 9.91 -19.15
C PRO A 283 8.38 8.88 -20.14
N LEU A 284 7.67 9.36 -21.16
CA LEU A 284 7.09 8.51 -22.18
C LEU A 284 8.23 7.93 -23.05
N PRO A 285 8.20 6.62 -23.36
CA PRO A 285 9.18 6.04 -24.26
C PRO A 285 8.99 6.61 -25.67
N THR A 286 10.03 7.22 -26.22
CA THR A 286 10.06 7.64 -27.62
C THR A 286 10.49 6.45 -28.47
N ILE A 287 9.57 5.91 -29.27
CA ILE A 287 9.85 4.81 -30.20
C ILE A 287 10.05 5.44 -31.59
N PRO A 288 11.28 5.49 -32.13
CA PRO A 288 11.53 6.03 -33.47
C PRO A 288 10.90 5.13 -34.53
N ALA A 289 10.47 5.72 -35.65
CA ALA A 289 10.03 4.93 -36.80
C ALA A 289 11.23 4.22 -37.45
N PRO A 290 11.01 3.12 -38.19
CA PRO A 290 12.08 2.49 -38.96
C PRO A 290 12.73 3.50 -39.93
N GLY A 291 14.03 3.77 -39.73
CA GLY A 291 14.78 4.74 -40.53
C GLY A 291 15.00 6.11 -39.88
N ASP A 292 14.30 6.43 -38.78
CA ASP A 292 14.57 7.63 -37.99
C ASP A 292 15.86 7.48 -37.16
N ALA A 293 16.53 8.61 -36.91
CA ALA A 293 17.67 8.65 -36.00
C ALA A 293 17.26 8.21 -34.59
N THR A 294 18.12 7.45 -33.92
CA THR A 294 17.87 7.00 -32.56
C THR A 294 17.74 8.20 -31.62
N PRO A 295 16.71 8.23 -30.75
CA PRO A 295 16.53 9.33 -29.82
C PRO A 295 17.69 9.38 -28.81
N SER A 296 18.11 10.59 -28.46
CA SER A 296 19.09 10.81 -27.40
C SER A 296 18.54 10.35 -26.05
N ALA A 297 19.43 9.92 -25.16
CA ALA A 297 19.05 9.57 -23.79
C ALA A 297 18.33 10.73 -23.07
N PRO A 298 17.42 10.44 -22.12
CA PRO A 298 16.75 11.48 -21.32
C PRO A 298 17.76 12.37 -20.60
N ALA A 299 17.41 13.64 -20.41
CA ALA A 299 18.27 14.60 -19.72
C ALA A 299 18.63 14.11 -18.29
N MET A 300 19.87 14.38 -17.85
CA MET A 300 20.37 13.97 -16.53
C MET A 300 19.49 14.46 -15.36
N SER A 301 18.80 15.59 -15.51
CA SER A 301 17.85 16.08 -14.51
C SER A 301 16.65 15.14 -14.33
N VAL A 302 16.15 14.55 -15.42
CA VAL A 302 15.06 13.57 -15.40
C VAL A 302 15.52 12.28 -14.72
N LEU A 303 16.73 11.83 -15.02
CA LEU A 303 17.31 10.63 -14.40
C LEU A 303 17.55 10.82 -12.89
N LYS A 304 18.00 12.00 -12.47
CA LYS A 304 18.16 12.35 -11.04
C LYS A 304 16.82 12.41 -10.29
N ASP A 305 15.73 12.83 -10.96
CA ASP A 305 14.39 12.90 -10.38
C ASP A 305 13.62 11.55 -10.46
N LEU A 306 14.16 10.57 -11.19
CA LEU A 306 13.49 9.28 -11.40
C LEU A 306 13.18 8.51 -10.10
N PRO A 307 14.10 8.39 -9.11
CA PRO A 307 13.80 7.69 -7.85
C PRO A 307 12.60 8.30 -7.12
N ARG A 308 12.48 9.63 -7.15
CA ARG A 308 11.33 10.33 -6.56
C ARG A 308 10.04 9.96 -7.29
N ARG A 309 10.04 9.95 -8.64
CA ARG A 309 8.85 9.57 -9.42
C ARG A 309 8.45 8.12 -9.21
N VAL A 310 9.41 7.22 -9.04
CA VAL A 310 9.14 5.81 -8.73
C VAL A 310 8.43 5.67 -7.39
N GLN A 311 8.91 6.37 -6.35
CA GLN A 311 8.23 6.41 -5.04
C GLN A 311 6.83 7.00 -5.13
N LEU A 312 6.64 8.08 -5.92
CA LEU A 312 5.32 8.64 -6.18
C LEU A 312 4.40 7.62 -6.88
N SER A 313 4.91 6.91 -7.89
CA SER A 313 4.16 5.88 -8.61
C SER A 313 3.72 4.74 -7.70
N ASP A 314 4.61 4.21 -6.86
CA ASP A 314 4.27 3.13 -5.91
C ASP A 314 3.20 3.57 -4.89
N SER A 315 3.29 4.82 -4.43
CA SER A 315 2.27 5.38 -3.55
C SER A 315 0.91 5.55 -4.25
N HIS A 316 0.88 6.03 -5.50
CA HIS A 316 -0.35 6.10 -6.30
C HIS A 316 -0.92 4.71 -6.58
N GLN A 317 -0.08 3.73 -6.87
CA GLN A 317 -0.47 2.34 -7.13
C GLN A 317 -1.18 1.73 -5.93
N SER A 318 -0.60 1.89 -4.75
CA SER A 318 -1.21 1.47 -3.49
C SER A 318 -2.58 2.14 -3.27
N GLY A 319 -2.69 3.41 -3.64
CA GLY A 319 -3.94 4.16 -3.58
C GLY A 319 -5.01 3.70 -4.57
N PHE A 320 -4.66 3.49 -5.84
CA PHE A 320 -5.59 2.97 -6.85
C PHE A 320 -6.13 1.60 -6.48
N ILE A 321 -5.26 0.70 -5.99
CA ILE A 321 -5.68 -0.63 -5.53
C ILE A 321 -6.58 -0.54 -4.30
N ALA A 322 -6.22 0.27 -3.29
CA ALA A 322 -7.07 0.46 -2.12
C ALA A 322 -8.46 1.03 -2.47
N GLY A 323 -8.51 2.08 -3.30
CA GLY A 323 -9.77 2.68 -3.76
C GLY A 323 -10.63 1.69 -4.57
N ALA A 324 -10.01 0.93 -5.46
CA ALA A 324 -10.69 -0.11 -6.24
C ALA A 324 -11.19 -1.27 -5.36
N SER A 325 -10.41 -1.72 -4.38
CA SER A 325 -10.83 -2.74 -3.41
C SER A 325 -12.08 -2.30 -2.65
N ILE A 326 -12.12 -1.05 -2.16
CA ILE A 326 -13.29 -0.51 -1.46
C ILE A 326 -14.50 -0.41 -2.40
N LEU A 327 -14.32 0.04 -3.65
CA LEU A 327 -15.40 0.04 -4.65
C LEU A 327 -15.93 -1.36 -4.95
N ALA A 328 -15.06 -2.37 -5.04
CA ALA A 328 -15.46 -3.77 -5.24
C ALA A 328 -16.27 -4.30 -4.04
N ILE A 329 -15.87 -3.94 -2.82
CA ILE A 329 -16.60 -4.27 -1.58
C ILE A 329 -17.98 -3.61 -1.63
N LEU A 330 -18.06 -2.29 -1.83
CA LEU A 330 -19.34 -1.56 -1.89
C LEU A 330 -20.25 -2.08 -3.00
N GLY A 331 -19.70 -2.39 -4.17
CA GLY A 331 -20.44 -2.98 -5.28
C GLY A 331 -21.00 -4.37 -4.94
N SER A 332 -20.20 -5.20 -4.27
CA SER A 332 -20.62 -6.53 -3.82
C SER A 332 -21.72 -6.47 -2.75
N LEU A 333 -21.63 -5.50 -1.83
CA LEU A 333 -22.68 -5.23 -0.85
C LEU A 333 -23.96 -4.70 -1.51
N ALA A 334 -23.87 -3.85 -2.52
CA ALA A 334 -25.04 -3.36 -3.26
C ALA A 334 -25.75 -4.48 -4.05
N VAL A 335 -25.02 -5.49 -4.54
CA VAL A 335 -25.59 -6.60 -5.31
C VAL A 335 -26.32 -7.63 -4.43
N VAL A 336 -25.77 -7.96 -3.25
CA VAL A 336 -26.26 -9.06 -2.40
C VAL A 336 -26.85 -8.60 -1.06
N GLY A 337 -26.47 -7.43 -0.57
CA GLY A 337 -26.91 -6.89 0.72
C GLY A 337 -28.31 -6.28 0.73
N GLY A 338 -29.08 -6.41 -0.36
CA GLY A 338 -30.48 -5.98 -0.37
C GLY A 338 -31.40 -6.93 0.40
N ALA A 339 -32.59 -6.43 0.77
CA ALA A 339 -33.62 -7.17 1.51
C ALA A 339 -34.26 -8.34 0.72
N ALA A 340 -34.19 -8.31 -0.63
CA ALA A 340 -34.72 -9.37 -1.47
C ALA A 340 -33.74 -10.56 -1.56
N PRO A 341 -34.24 -11.81 -1.71
CA PRO A 341 -33.37 -12.96 -1.93
C PRO A 341 -32.56 -12.76 -3.20
N ALA A 342 -31.23 -12.71 -3.05
CA ALA A 342 -30.31 -12.50 -4.17
C ALA A 342 -30.31 -13.73 -5.10
N SER A 343 -30.26 -13.47 -6.41
CA SER A 343 -30.11 -14.51 -7.43
C SER A 343 -28.83 -15.33 -7.20
N PRO A 344 -28.81 -16.64 -7.52
CA PRO A 344 -27.57 -17.44 -7.47
C PRO A 344 -26.41 -16.81 -8.25
N TRP A 345 -26.72 -16.12 -9.35
CA TRP A 345 -25.71 -15.42 -10.15
C TRP A 345 -25.10 -14.21 -9.44
N ALA A 346 -25.86 -13.54 -8.57
CA ALA A 346 -25.36 -12.44 -7.74
C ALA A 346 -24.35 -12.95 -6.70
N TRP A 347 -24.62 -14.13 -6.12
CA TRP A 347 -23.67 -14.81 -5.24
C TRP A 347 -22.42 -15.28 -5.97
N TYR A 348 -22.58 -15.84 -7.17
CA TYR A 348 -21.44 -16.17 -8.03
C TYR A 348 -20.59 -14.92 -8.31
N LEU A 349 -21.22 -13.79 -8.65
CA LEU A 349 -20.51 -12.55 -8.93
C LEU A 349 -19.66 -12.09 -7.74
N VAL A 350 -20.23 -12.06 -6.53
CA VAL A 350 -19.49 -11.66 -5.31
C VAL A 350 -18.35 -12.64 -4.99
N ALA A 351 -18.59 -13.94 -5.12
CA ALA A 351 -17.56 -14.96 -4.93
C ALA A 351 -16.43 -14.83 -5.96
N ALA A 352 -16.78 -14.61 -7.24
CA ALA A 352 -15.84 -14.44 -8.34
C ALA A 352 -15.00 -13.16 -8.19
N VAL A 353 -15.60 -12.03 -7.78
CA VAL A 353 -14.87 -10.79 -7.48
C VAL A 353 -13.90 -10.98 -6.32
N SER A 354 -14.34 -11.66 -5.25
CA SER A 354 -13.52 -11.93 -4.08
C SER A 354 -12.35 -12.87 -4.40
N ALA A 355 -12.61 -13.93 -5.16
CA ALA A 355 -11.59 -14.87 -5.64
C ALA A 355 -10.62 -14.19 -6.62
N GLY A 356 -11.12 -13.39 -7.57
CA GLY A 356 -10.30 -12.64 -8.51
C GLY A 356 -9.38 -11.64 -7.80
N ALA A 357 -9.89 -10.91 -6.80
CA ALA A 357 -9.08 -10.03 -5.97
C ALA A 357 -7.96 -10.80 -5.25
N ALA A 358 -8.29 -11.90 -4.55
CA ALA A 358 -7.30 -12.72 -3.86
C ALA A 358 -6.25 -13.31 -4.82
N LEU A 359 -6.66 -13.80 -5.99
CA LEU A 359 -5.75 -14.36 -7.00
C LEU A 359 -4.86 -13.29 -7.63
N ARG A 360 -5.29 -12.03 -7.72
CA ARG A 360 -4.46 -10.92 -8.21
C ARG A 360 -3.38 -10.48 -7.24
N ALA A 361 -3.49 -10.83 -5.95
CA ALA A 361 -2.42 -10.54 -4.99
C ALA A 361 -1.07 -11.16 -5.40
N ARG A 362 -1.05 -12.20 -6.23
CA ARG A 362 0.18 -12.79 -6.77
C ARG A 362 0.88 -11.97 -7.86
N VAL A 363 0.16 -11.02 -8.48
CA VAL A 363 0.67 -10.23 -9.62
C VAL A 363 1.45 -9.01 -9.14
N TRP A 364 1.07 -8.47 -7.97
CA TRP A 364 1.68 -7.28 -7.41
C TRP A 364 2.80 -7.66 -6.45
N ASP A 365 3.96 -7.02 -6.54
CA ASP A 365 5.04 -7.27 -5.58
C ASP A 365 4.90 -6.46 -4.27
N SER A 366 4.24 -5.30 -4.35
CA SER A 366 4.04 -4.39 -3.22
C SER A 366 3.17 -5.03 -2.12
N ALA A 367 3.71 -5.09 -0.89
CA ALA A 367 3.03 -5.67 0.27
C ALA A 367 1.68 -4.99 0.57
N VAL A 368 1.60 -3.66 0.41
CA VAL A 368 0.38 -2.89 0.64
C VAL A 368 -0.69 -3.26 -0.38
N CYS A 369 -0.32 -3.39 -1.66
CA CYS A 369 -1.24 -3.81 -2.71
C CYS A 369 -1.75 -5.24 -2.47
N LYS A 370 -0.85 -6.16 -2.09
CA LYS A 370 -1.22 -7.54 -1.71
C LYS A 370 -2.22 -7.55 -0.56
N ALA A 371 -1.95 -6.79 0.49
CA ALA A 371 -2.82 -6.70 1.66
C ALA A 371 -4.22 -6.20 1.31
N TRP A 372 -4.35 -5.14 0.50
CA TRP A 372 -5.65 -4.62 0.07
C TRP A 372 -6.45 -5.59 -0.80
N LEU A 373 -5.79 -6.35 -1.67
CA LEU A 373 -6.44 -7.34 -2.51
C LEU A 373 -6.87 -8.59 -1.73
N LEU A 374 -6.03 -9.05 -0.81
CA LEU A 374 -6.36 -10.14 0.11
C LEU A 374 -7.43 -9.73 1.12
N ALA A 375 -7.52 -8.46 1.50
CA ALA A 375 -8.53 -7.96 2.43
C ALA A 375 -9.94 -7.95 1.85
N VAL A 376 -10.12 -7.90 0.52
CA VAL A 376 -11.44 -7.86 -0.14
C VAL A 376 -12.37 -8.99 0.35
N PRO A 377 -12.02 -10.28 0.24
CA PRO A 377 -12.90 -11.37 0.70
C PRO A 377 -13.25 -11.25 2.19
N PHE A 378 -12.27 -10.89 3.05
CA PHE A 378 -12.52 -10.73 4.49
C PHE A 378 -13.50 -9.58 4.76
N LEU A 379 -13.26 -8.41 4.17
CA LEU A 379 -14.09 -7.22 4.38
C LEU A 379 -15.51 -7.41 3.81
N VAL A 380 -15.66 -8.06 2.66
CA VAL A 380 -16.98 -8.42 2.12
C VAL A 380 -17.72 -9.36 3.07
N SER A 381 -17.08 -10.45 3.53
CA SER A 381 -17.69 -11.40 4.46
C SER A 381 -18.06 -10.76 5.79
N THR A 382 -17.19 -9.92 6.37
CA THR A 382 -17.48 -9.19 7.61
C THR A 382 -18.60 -8.18 7.43
N ALA A 383 -18.63 -7.43 6.33
CA ALA A 383 -19.69 -6.46 6.08
C ALA A 383 -21.05 -7.14 5.83
N LEU A 384 -21.09 -8.24 5.06
CA LEU A 384 -22.30 -9.04 4.88
C LEU A 384 -22.79 -9.65 6.19
N LEU A 385 -21.88 -10.15 7.04
CA LEU A 385 -22.21 -10.64 8.38
C LEU A 385 -22.92 -9.56 9.21
N VAL A 386 -22.37 -8.34 9.25
CA VAL A 386 -22.96 -7.23 9.99
C VAL A 386 -24.32 -6.84 9.41
N ILE A 387 -24.43 -6.69 8.08
CA ILE A 387 -25.70 -6.35 7.43
C ILE A 387 -26.78 -7.40 7.72
N PHE A 388 -26.47 -8.68 7.52
CA PHE A 388 -27.44 -9.75 7.78
C PHE A 388 -27.80 -9.90 9.25
N ALA A 389 -26.88 -9.62 10.18
CA ALA A 389 -27.18 -9.59 11.60
C ALA A 389 -28.12 -8.44 11.98
N VAL A 390 -27.95 -7.26 11.36
CA VAL A 390 -28.81 -6.08 11.58
C VAL A 390 -30.19 -6.26 10.93
N GLU A 391 -30.27 -6.96 9.80
CA GLU A 391 -31.53 -7.27 9.10
C GLU A 391 -32.26 -8.52 9.65
N ASP A 392 -31.84 -9.07 10.80
CA ASP A 392 -32.39 -10.28 11.41
C ASP A 392 -32.34 -11.55 10.52
N ARG A 393 -31.44 -11.57 9.53
CA ARG A 393 -31.22 -12.68 8.59
C ARG A 393 -30.15 -13.65 9.09
N TYR A 394 -30.42 -14.29 10.22
CA TYR A 394 -29.44 -15.11 10.94
C TYR A 394 -28.85 -16.27 10.13
N THR A 395 -29.61 -16.89 9.22
CA THR A 395 -29.08 -17.96 8.36
C THR A 395 -27.99 -17.45 7.43
N GLY A 396 -28.21 -16.29 6.78
CA GLY A 396 -27.21 -15.62 5.96
C GLY A 396 -26.01 -15.16 6.77
N ALA A 397 -26.24 -14.65 7.99
CA ALA A 397 -25.18 -14.25 8.92
C ALA A 397 -24.29 -15.44 9.31
N LEU A 398 -24.87 -16.60 9.64
CA LEU A 398 -24.12 -17.81 9.97
C LEU A 398 -23.29 -18.32 8.78
N VAL A 399 -23.82 -18.25 7.56
CA VAL A 399 -23.06 -18.59 6.35
C VAL A 399 -21.90 -17.63 6.15
N ALA A 400 -22.12 -16.32 6.28
CA ALA A 400 -21.06 -15.31 6.18
C ALA A 400 -19.97 -15.51 7.25
N LEU A 401 -20.37 -15.86 8.48
CA LEU A 401 -19.46 -16.20 9.56
C LEU A 401 -18.65 -17.47 9.25
N GLY A 402 -19.29 -18.51 8.71
CA GLY A 402 -18.64 -19.75 8.28
C GLY A 402 -17.59 -19.51 7.19
N VAL A 403 -17.92 -18.67 6.20
CA VAL A 403 -16.96 -18.25 5.15
C VAL A 403 -15.81 -17.45 5.76
N LEU A 404 -16.08 -16.51 6.65
CA LEU A 404 -15.04 -15.74 7.33
C LEU A 404 -14.11 -16.64 8.16
N ALA A 405 -14.67 -17.61 8.89
CA ALA A 405 -13.90 -18.58 9.66
C ALA A 405 -13.01 -19.44 8.74
N LEU A 406 -13.53 -19.87 7.58
CA LEU A 406 -12.75 -20.60 6.58
C LEU A 406 -11.58 -19.76 6.03
N LEU A 407 -11.82 -18.48 5.74
CA LEU A 407 -10.77 -17.56 5.26
C LEU A 407 -9.68 -17.35 6.32
N VAL A 408 -10.07 -17.16 7.58
CA VAL A 408 -9.12 -17.03 8.70
C VAL A 408 -8.33 -18.34 8.90
N ALA A 409 -8.99 -19.48 8.82
CA ALA A 409 -8.33 -20.78 8.91
C ALA A 409 -7.32 -20.98 7.77
N ALA A 410 -7.65 -20.57 6.54
CA ALA A 410 -6.73 -20.64 5.41
C ALA A 410 -5.47 -19.79 5.65
N VAL A 411 -5.61 -18.56 6.17
CA VAL A 411 -4.47 -17.72 6.54
C VAL A 411 -3.66 -18.35 7.68
N ALA A 412 -4.32 -18.90 8.70
CA ALA A 412 -3.63 -19.58 9.80
C ALA A 412 -2.78 -20.75 9.28
N VAL A 413 -3.32 -21.57 8.37
CA VAL A 413 -2.57 -22.68 7.74
C VAL A 413 -1.30 -22.17 7.03
N VAL A 414 -1.40 -21.06 6.29
CA VAL A 414 -0.25 -20.44 5.60
C VAL A 414 0.78 -19.88 6.60
N VAL A 415 0.32 -19.27 7.70
CA VAL A 415 1.20 -18.74 8.75
C VAL A 415 1.94 -19.87 9.48
N PHE A 416 1.26 -20.97 9.79
CA PHE A 416 1.89 -22.13 10.43
C PHE A 416 2.77 -22.95 9.48
N ASN A 417 2.55 -22.86 8.17
CA ASN A 417 3.31 -23.58 7.15
C ASN A 417 3.81 -22.60 6.07
N PRO A 418 4.88 -21.82 6.34
CA PRO A 418 5.32 -20.74 5.45
C PRO A 418 5.69 -21.23 4.05
N LYS A 419 6.14 -22.49 3.93
CA LYS A 419 6.42 -23.14 2.62
C LYS A 419 5.23 -23.13 1.66
N ILE A 420 3.99 -23.15 2.18
CA ILE A 420 2.76 -23.08 1.38
C ILE A 420 2.53 -21.65 0.85
N GLY A 421 3.02 -20.63 1.56
CA GLY A 421 2.92 -19.24 1.12
C GLY A 421 3.93 -18.86 0.02
N GLU A 422 5.00 -19.65 -0.14
CA GLU A 422 6.06 -19.40 -1.11
C GLU A 422 5.71 -19.95 -2.49
N ALA A 423 5.61 -19.07 -3.50
CA ALA A 423 5.32 -19.50 -4.86
C ALA A 423 6.40 -20.42 -5.48
N GLU A 424 7.60 -20.43 -4.92
CA GLU A 424 8.74 -21.25 -5.37
C GLU A 424 8.61 -22.72 -4.96
N SER A 425 7.82 -23.02 -3.93
CA SER A 425 7.57 -24.41 -3.51
C SER A 425 6.63 -25.17 -4.46
N TYR A 426 5.92 -24.44 -5.33
CA TYR A 426 4.95 -25.00 -6.27
C TYR A 426 5.57 -25.30 -7.63
N SER A 427 5.17 -26.43 -8.22
CA SER A 427 5.57 -26.81 -9.58
C SER A 427 5.07 -25.81 -10.62
N LEU A 428 5.84 -25.60 -11.70
CA LEU A 428 5.47 -24.69 -12.79
C LEU A 428 4.09 -24.97 -13.41
N PRO A 429 3.67 -26.24 -13.65
CA PRO A 429 2.33 -26.52 -14.18
C PRO A 429 1.21 -26.06 -13.24
N SER A 430 1.37 -26.25 -11.92
CA SER A 430 0.36 -25.83 -10.93
C SER A 430 0.17 -24.31 -10.90
N ARG A 431 1.29 -23.56 -10.97
CA ARG A 431 1.27 -22.10 -11.07
C ARG A 431 0.59 -21.63 -12.35
N ARG A 432 0.83 -22.32 -13.47
CA ARG A 432 0.19 -22.01 -14.76
C ARG A 432 -1.32 -22.30 -14.73
N LEU A 433 -1.74 -23.40 -14.12
CA LEU A 433 -3.16 -23.73 -13.95
C LEU A 433 -3.89 -22.66 -13.12
N LEU A 434 -3.29 -22.23 -12.00
CA LEU A 434 -3.82 -21.12 -11.21
C LEU A 434 -3.86 -19.82 -12.05
N GLY A 435 -2.88 -19.66 -12.95
CA GLY A 435 -2.84 -18.63 -13.99
C GLY A 435 -4.15 -18.57 -14.78
N PHE A 436 -4.46 -19.69 -15.45
CA PHE A 436 -5.68 -19.85 -16.25
C PHE A 436 -6.96 -19.68 -15.44
N LEU A 437 -7.02 -20.22 -14.22
CA LEU A 437 -8.18 -20.08 -13.35
C LEU A 437 -8.52 -18.61 -13.06
N ALA A 438 -7.52 -17.80 -12.69
CA ALA A 438 -7.77 -16.39 -12.40
C ALA A 438 -8.22 -15.62 -13.64
N SER A 439 -7.59 -15.85 -14.79
CA SER A 439 -8.00 -15.21 -16.04
C SER A 439 -9.40 -15.62 -16.47
N GLY A 440 -9.77 -16.89 -16.26
CA GLY A 440 -11.10 -17.40 -16.55
C GLY A 440 -12.18 -16.79 -15.65
N ILE A 441 -11.90 -16.68 -14.34
CA ILE A 441 -12.79 -16.01 -13.38
C ILE A 441 -12.96 -14.53 -13.75
N ASP A 442 -11.88 -13.81 -14.02
CA ASP A 442 -11.95 -12.39 -14.36
C ASP A 442 -12.71 -12.15 -15.68
N ALA A 443 -12.53 -13.03 -16.66
CA ALA A 443 -13.23 -12.96 -17.94
C ALA A 443 -14.73 -13.28 -17.82
N SER A 444 -15.12 -14.21 -16.94
CA SER A 444 -16.53 -14.61 -16.76
C SER A 444 -17.37 -13.55 -16.04
N LEU A 445 -16.74 -12.62 -15.31
CA LEU A 445 -17.45 -11.54 -14.60
C LEU A 445 -18.29 -10.67 -15.54
N LEU A 446 -17.74 -10.25 -16.69
CA LEU A 446 -18.43 -9.32 -17.60
C LEU A 446 -19.72 -9.92 -18.20
N PRO A 447 -19.73 -11.15 -18.76
CA PRO A 447 -20.97 -11.79 -19.19
C PRO A 447 -22.01 -11.96 -18.07
N VAL A 448 -21.58 -12.37 -16.87
CA VAL A 448 -22.51 -12.56 -15.75
C VAL A 448 -23.11 -11.24 -15.30
N ILE A 449 -22.33 -10.15 -15.30
CA ILE A 449 -22.85 -8.82 -15.02
C ILE A 449 -23.91 -8.43 -16.06
N ALA A 450 -23.62 -8.59 -17.36
CA ALA A 450 -24.58 -8.28 -18.43
C ALA A 450 -25.88 -9.11 -18.32
N TYR A 451 -25.77 -10.36 -17.87
CA TYR A 451 -26.93 -11.21 -17.58
C TYR A 451 -27.74 -10.70 -16.38
N LEU A 452 -27.07 -10.41 -15.26
CA LEU A 452 -27.69 -9.91 -14.04
C LEU A 452 -28.39 -8.56 -14.23
N THR A 453 -27.82 -7.68 -15.05
CA THR A 453 -28.42 -6.37 -15.36
C THR A 453 -29.59 -6.47 -16.33
N GLY A 454 -29.89 -7.65 -16.88
CA GLY A 454 -30.98 -7.86 -17.84
C GLY A 454 -30.68 -7.33 -19.24
N LEU A 455 -29.40 -7.14 -19.60
CA LEU A 455 -29.04 -6.63 -20.93
C LEU A 455 -29.37 -7.65 -22.04
N PHE A 456 -29.10 -8.93 -21.78
CA PHE A 456 -29.43 -10.01 -22.71
C PHE A 456 -30.95 -10.17 -22.91
N SER A 457 -31.73 -10.11 -21.82
CA SER A 457 -33.19 -10.18 -21.93
C SER A 457 -33.77 -8.96 -22.63
N TRP A 458 -33.18 -7.77 -22.43
CA TRP A 458 -33.58 -6.58 -23.17
C TRP A 458 -33.33 -6.69 -24.67
N ILE A 459 -32.19 -7.26 -25.09
CA ILE A 459 -31.89 -7.49 -26.52
C ILE A 459 -32.81 -8.56 -27.11
N LEU A 460 -33.10 -9.64 -26.37
CA LEU A 460 -33.96 -10.74 -26.86
C LEU A 460 -35.44 -10.34 -27.02
N ASN A 461 -35.92 -9.40 -26.20
CA ASN A 461 -37.31 -8.95 -26.19
C ASN A 461 -37.57 -7.69 -27.03
N ARG A 462 -36.55 -7.20 -27.72
CA ARG A 462 -36.62 -6.04 -28.62
C ARG A 462 -36.66 -6.51 -30.06
#